data_AF-A0A9D2J3L8-F1
#
_entry.id   AF-A0A9D2J3L8-F1
#
_cell.length_a   1.000
_cell.length_b   1.000
_cell.length_c   1.000
_cell.angle_alpha   90.00
_cell.angle_beta   90.00
_cell.angle_gamma   90.00
#
_symmetry.space_group_name_H-M   'P 1'
#
loop_
_entity.id
_entity.type
_entity.pdbx_description
1 polymer ?
#
loop_
_entity_poly.entity_id
_entity_poly.type
_entity_poly.pdbx_seq_one_letter_code
_entity_poly.pdbx_strand_id
1 'polypeptide(L)'
;MAAGDLYPSEAREFVDTVTGVPITQLTEHKAHSHHTYFTNPGWYDDGKSLLFASDRGNATNLYSMDLESTEFRQLTDLPDGREVESNLFHSTSINPTRAEAYFWHGRELVALDLRSLEQRILHRTPEMFGAGGTTNVTADGAHVMISYSEDLSHRFRMDMGNGYVGFREYWQARPLSRILRVSTADGSEEIVHEDRSWIGHVNTSPNHPHLLTFCHEGPWHLVDHRIWLLDLTDRSITKIRPTAEGERVGHEYWLRGGEYIGYHGWSGLDQSDPFHGAVRYDGTDQWEAPLVESSMHYHSRDLDTIVGDGTKTNPQLMIWRREGDAFSGPRLIHRHRGSFHTQAVHVHPTVSPDGDQILFTSDSRGYGNLYLVDVPDFDSLPEA
;
A
#
# COMPACT_ATOMS: atom_id res chain seq x y z
N MET A 1 -4.30 -24.52 -13.59
CA MET A 1 -3.23 -23.55 -13.26
C MET A 1 -2.58 -24.07 -11.99
N ALA A 2 -1.27 -23.94 -11.89
CA ALA A 2 -0.47 -24.44 -10.78
C ALA A 2 0.68 -23.48 -10.48
N ALA A 3 1.20 -23.56 -9.25
CA ALA A 3 2.41 -22.84 -8.87
C ALA A 3 3.57 -23.26 -9.79
N GLY A 4 4.24 -22.29 -10.38
CA GLY A 4 5.32 -22.49 -11.34
C GLY A 4 4.91 -22.33 -12.81
N ASP A 5 3.62 -22.29 -13.14
CA ASP A 5 3.15 -22.04 -14.51
C ASP A 5 3.69 -20.69 -15.02
N LEU A 6 4.18 -20.70 -16.26
CA LEU A 6 4.65 -19.52 -16.99
C LEU A 6 3.57 -19.05 -17.96
N TYR A 7 3.47 -17.74 -18.08
CA TYR A 7 2.52 -17.08 -18.94
C TYR A 7 3.28 -16.09 -19.85
N PRO A 8 2.93 -16.05 -21.15
CA PRO A 8 3.51 -15.07 -22.04
C PRO A 8 3.07 -13.66 -21.65
N SER A 9 3.77 -12.67 -22.20
CA SER A 9 3.37 -11.27 -22.09
C SER A 9 1.90 -11.05 -22.50
N GLU A 10 1.17 -10.36 -21.63
CA GLU A 10 -0.15 -9.79 -21.90
C GLU A 10 -0.05 -8.29 -22.24
N ALA A 11 1.17 -7.77 -22.36
CA ALA A 11 1.41 -6.33 -22.41
C ALA A 11 0.90 -5.71 -23.71
N ARG A 12 0.34 -4.51 -23.59
CA ARG A 12 -0.01 -3.68 -24.73
C ARG A 12 0.23 -2.22 -24.44
N GLU A 13 0.71 -1.51 -25.44
CA GLU A 13 0.88 -0.08 -25.39
C GLU A 13 -0.33 0.64 -25.98
N PHE A 14 -0.64 1.79 -25.41
CA PHE A 14 -1.55 2.77 -25.99
C PHE A 14 -1.09 4.17 -25.61
N VAL A 15 -1.61 5.17 -26.31
CA VAL A 15 -1.33 6.58 -26.01
C VAL A 15 -2.59 7.18 -25.39
N ASP A 16 -2.44 7.87 -24.26
CA ASP A 16 -3.53 8.63 -23.66
C ASP A 16 -3.98 9.72 -24.65
N THR A 17 -5.28 9.73 -24.96
CA THR A 17 -5.81 10.63 -26.00
C THR A 17 -5.91 12.09 -25.58
N VAL A 18 -5.74 12.40 -24.29
CA VAL A 18 -5.79 13.75 -23.72
C VAL A 18 -4.38 14.33 -23.58
N THR A 19 -3.44 13.54 -23.06
CA THR A 19 -2.10 14.01 -22.69
C THR A 19 -1.03 13.61 -23.71
N GLY A 20 -1.29 12.62 -24.56
CA GLY A 20 -0.29 12.07 -25.47
C GLY A 20 0.75 11.16 -24.80
N VAL A 21 0.59 10.87 -23.51
CA VAL A 21 1.52 10.02 -22.74
C VAL A 21 1.36 8.55 -23.17
N PRO A 22 2.46 7.85 -23.53
CA PRO A 22 2.44 6.40 -23.74
C PRO A 22 2.20 5.66 -22.43
N ILE A 23 1.35 4.63 -22.45
CA ILE A 23 0.99 3.81 -21.30
C ILE A 23 1.01 2.34 -21.71
N THR A 24 1.61 1.51 -20.86
CA THR A 24 1.65 0.06 -21.02
C THR A 24 0.65 -0.58 -20.07
N GLN A 25 -0.37 -1.25 -20.59
CA GLN A 25 -1.16 -2.19 -19.80
C GLN A 25 -0.39 -3.50 -19.70
N LEU A 26 -0.13 -3.98 -18.48
CA LEU A 26 0.72 -5.15 -18.21
C LEU A 26 -0.06 -6.46 -18.12
N THR A 27 -1.33 -6.41 -17.74
CA THR A 27 -2.19 -7.60 -17.63
C THR A 27 -3.46 -7.44 -18.46
N GLU A 28 -3.95 -8.54 -19.03
CA GLU A 28 -5.19 -8.60 -19.80
C GLU A 28 -5.85 -9.97 -19.63
N HIS A 29 -6.67 -10.10 -18.60
CA HIS A 29 -7.46 -11.30 -18.35
C HIS A 29 -8.89 -10.94 -17.93
N LYS A 30 -9.86 -11.86 -18.10
CA LYS A 30 -11.24 -11.69 -17.61
C LYS A 30 -11.33 -11.98 -16.10
N ALA A 31 -10.46 -11.34 -15.35
CA ALA A 31 -10.19 -11.56 -13.94
C ALA A 31 -9.51 -10.27 -13.39
N HIS A 32 -9.72 -9.93 -12.14
CA HIS A 32 -9.06 -8.81 -11.47
C HIS A 32 -7.59 -9.16 -11.17
N SER A 33 -6.70 -8.35 -11.71
CA SER A 33 -5.29 -8.26 -11.33
C SER A 33 -5.03 -6.93 -10.63
N HIS A 34 -4.30 -6.97 -9.52
CA HIS A 34 -3.94 -5.78 -8.75
C HIS A 34 -2.54 -5.95 -8.14
N HIS A 35 -1.83 -4.85 -7.96
CA HIS A 35 -0.56 -4.86 -7.26
C HIS A 35 -0.79 -4.80 -5.74
N THR A 36 0.29 -4.92 -4.96
CA THR A 36 0.24 -4.77 -3.51
C THR A 36 -0.10 -3.33 -3.11
N TYR A 37 -0.39 -3.08 -1.83
CA TYR A 37 -0.75 -1.75 -1.36
C TYR A 37 0.37 -0.73 -1.61
N PHE A 38 0.02 0.54 -1.85
CA PHE A 38 0.99 1.56 -2.29
C PHE A 38 2.09 1.88 -1.28
N THR A 39 1.87 1.64 0.01
CA THR A 39 2.91 1.79 1.05
C THR A 39 3.84 0.59 1.16
N ASN A 40 3.51 -0.52 0.47
CA ASN A 40 4.24 -1.78 0.42
C ASN A 40 4.39 -2.23 -1.04
N PRO A 41 4.99 -1.42 -1.92
CA PRO A 41 4.92 -1.67 -3.35
C PRO A 41 5.72 -2.94 -3.72
N GLY A 42 5.14 -3.75 -4.62
CA GLY A 42 5.61 -5.10 -4.94
C GLY A 42 6.85 -5.19 -5.83
N TRP A 43 7.64 -4.13 -5.94
CA TRP A 43 8.87 -4.13 -6.74
C TRP A 43 9.99 -4.88 -6.02
N TYR A 44 10.72 -5.70 -6.77
CA TYR A 44 11.89 -6.41 -6.25
C TYR A 44 12.91 -6.70 -7.35
N ASP A 45 14.03 -7.32 -6.99
CA ASP A 45 15.18 -7.57 -7.90
C ASP A 45 15.63 -6.26 -8.59
N ASP A 46 15.88 -5.22 -7.78
CA ASP A 46 16.27 -3.88 -8.21
C ASP A 46 15.27 -3.23 -9.19
N GLY A 47 13.97 -3.44 -8.94
CA GLY A 47 12.90 -2.87 -9.76
C GLY A 47 12.66 -3.58 -11.09
N LYS A 48 13.33 -4.73 -11.34
CA LYS A 48 13.17 -5.51 -12.57
C LYS A 48 12.03 -6.51 -12.52
N SER A 49 11.54 -6.81 -11.31
CA SER A 49 10.43 -7.73 -11.10
C SER A 49 9.30 -7.07 -10.32
N LEU A 50 8.06 -7.47 -10.63
CA LEU A 50 6.86 -6.99 -9.97
C LEU A 50 6.03 -8.16 -9.42
N LEU A 51 5.81 -8.16 -8.12
CA LEU A 51 4.85 -9.04 -7.44
C LEU A 51 3.44 -8.44 -7.56
N PHE A 52 2.48 -9.25 -8.00
CA PHE A 52 1.08 -8.87 -8.09
C PHE A 52 0.15 -10.04 -7.76
N ALA A 53 -1.12 -9.73 -7.51
CA ALA A 53 -2.16 -10.73 -7.30
C ALA A 53 -3.12 -10.76 -8.48
N SER A 54 -3.66 -11.94 -8.79
CA SER A 54 -4.71 -12.10 -9.78
C SER A 54 -5.68 -13.21 -9.36
N ASP A 55 -6.97 -12.99 -9.56
CA ASP A 55 -8.04 -13.98 -9.33
C ASP A 55 -8.33 -14.86 -10.58
N ARG A 56 -7.41 -14.85 -11.55
CA ARG A 56 -7.46 -15.76 -12.70
C ARG A 56 -7.58 -17.22 -12.22
N GLY A 57 -8.26 -18.03 -13.02
CA GLY A 57 -8.58 -19.42 -12.67
C GLY A 57 -9.44 -19.61 -11.40
N ASN A 58 -10.24 -18.60 -11.04
CA ASN A 58 -11.19 -18.62 -9.92
C ASN A 58 -10.53 -18.76 -8.53
N ALA A 59 -9.27 -18.35 -8.39
CA ALA A 59 -8.62 -18.27 -7.09
C ALA A 59 -7.60 -17.14 -7.10
N THR A 60 -7.61 -16.28 -6.09
CA THR A 60 -6.62 -15.22 -5.96
C THR A 60 -5.27 -15.82 -5.60
N ASN A 61 -4.27 -15.58 -6.44
CA ASN A 61 -2.91 -16.09 -6.27
C ASN A 61 -1.88 -14.99 -6.52
N LEU A 62 -0.66 -15.19 -5.99
CA LEU A 62 0.49 -14.34 -6.28
C LEU A 62 1.16 -14.75 -7.58
N TYR A 63 1.60 -13.75 -8.32
CA TYR A 63 2.33 -13.85 -9.57
C TYR A 63 3.53 -12.91 -9.52
N SER A 64 4.61 -13.27 -10.19
CA SER A 64 5.75 -12.40 -10.44
C SER A 64 5.87 -12.14 -11.94
N MET A 65 6.02 -10.87 -12.31
CA MET A 65 6.29 -10.42 -13.66
C MET A 65 7.72 -9.94 -13.79
N ASP A 66 8.40 -10.39 -14.85
CA ASP A 66 9.65 -9.78 -15.32
C ASP A 66 9.30 -8.55 -16.15
N LEU A 67 9.82 -7.37 -15.81
CA LEU A 67 9.37 -6.11 -16.41
C LEU A 67 10.04 -5.81 -17.75
N GLU A 68 11.12 -6.50 -18.11
CA GLU A 68 11.75 -6.37 -19.43
C GLU A 68 10.93 -7.13 -20.49
N SER A 69 10.61 -8.39 -20.22
CA SER A 69 9.86 -9.26 -21.12
C SER A 69 8.34 -9.14 -20.96
N THR A 70 7.87 -8.68 -19.80
CA THR A 70 6.46 -8.70 -19.34
C THR A 70 5.83 -10.09 -19.27
N GLU A 71 6.64 -11.16 -19.39
CA GLU A 71 6.23 -12.52 -19.06
C GLU A 71 6.09 -12.65 -17.53
N PHE A 72 5.24 -13.57 -17.08
CA PHE A 72 5.01 -13.74 -15.64
C PHE A 72 4.79 -15.19 -15.24
N ARG A 73 5.10 -15.47 -13.98
CA ARG A 73 5.05 -16.79 -13.36
C ARG A 73 4.05 -16.78 -12.21
N GLN A 74 3.22 -17.83 -12.12
CA GLN A 74 2.39 -18.06 -10.94
C GLN A 74 3.24 -18.58 -9.79
N LEU A 75 3.11 -17.97 -8.61
CA LEU A 75 3.94 -18.27 -7.44
C LEU A 75 3.22 -19.13 -6.39
N THR A 76 1.89 -19.01 -6.30
CA THR A 76 1.07 -19.76 -5.37
C THR A 76 -0.03 -20.54 -6.11
N ASP A 77 -0.53 -21.59 -5.47
CA ASP A 77 -1.69 -22.37 -5.92
C ASP A 77 -2.63 -22.58 -4.74
N LEU A 78 -3.24 -21.48 -4.30
CA LEU A 78 -4.18 -21.47 -3.19
C LEU A 78 -5.56 -21.96 -3.66
N PRO A 79 -6.31 -22.68 -2.81
CA PRO A 79 -7.63 -23.20 -3.15
C PRO A 79 -8.65 -22.07 -3.43
N ASP A 80 -9.75 -22.42 -4.12
CA ASP A 80 -10.85 -21.49 -4.53
C ASP A 80 -11.24 -20.53 -3.39
N GLY A 81 -10.99 -19.25 -3.64
CA GLY A 81 -10.93 -18.16 -2.66
C GLY A 81 -12.29 -17.56 -2.29
N ARG A 82 -13.39 -18.31 -2.36
CA ARG A 82 -14.71 -17.80 -1.92
C ARG A 82 -14.76 -17.42 -0.43
N GLU A 83 -13.80 -17.90 0.35
CA GLU A 83 -13.61 -17.54 1.78
C GLU A 83 -12.46 -16.54 1.99
N VAL A 84 -11.78 -16.12 0.93
CA VAL A 84 -10.59 -15.27 0.97
C VAL A 84 -11.03 -13.87 0.55
N GLU A 85 -11.07 -12.93 1.50
CA GLU A 85 -11.43 -11.53 1.24
C GLU A 85 -10.56 -10.96 0.10
N SER A 86 -11.17 -10.18 -0.80
CA SER A 86 -10.54 -9.57 -1.98
C SER A 86 -9.29 -8.71 -1.70
N ASN A 87 -8.98 -8.48 -0.42
CA ASN A 87 -7.90 -7.63 0.02
C ASN A 87 -6.68 -8.42 0.51
N LEU A 88 -6.72 -9.76 0.50
CA LEU A 88 -5.72 -10.64 1.12
C LEU A 88 -4.27 -10.29 0.77
N PHE A 89 -4.00 -10.00 -0.50
CA PHE A 89 -2.63 -9.74 -0.96
C PHE A 89 -2.19 -8.28 -0.95
N HIS A 90 -3.07 -7.32 -0.61
CA HIS A 90 -2.66 -5.92 -0.48
C HIS A 90 -1.64 -5.74 0.65
N SER A 91 -1.80 -6.47 1.75
CA SER A 91 -0.88 -6.45 2.88
C SER A 91 0.43 -7.18 2.62
N THR A 92 0.64 -7.81 1.46
CA THR A 92 1.87 -8.55 1.15
C THR A 92 3.07 -7.62 1.17
N SER A 93 4.16 -8.07 1.76
CA SER A 93 5.44 -7.35 1.79
C SER A 93 6.58 -8.21 1.27
N ILE A 94 7.56 -7.59 0.62
CA ILE A 94 8.75 -8.27 0.09
C ILE A 94 9.94 -7.98 0.99
N ASN A 95 10.81 -8.98 1.19
CA ASN A 95 12.05 -8.81 1.91
C ASN A 95 13.03 -7.92 1.10
N PRO A 96 13.58 -6.83 1.67
CA PRO A 96 14.45 -5.93 0.92
C PRO A 96 15.84 -6.53 0.61
N THR A 97 16.25 -7.62 1.28
CA THR A 97 17.58 -8.21 1.13
C THR A 97 17.60 -9.55 0.41
N ARG A 98 16.43 -10.15 0.11
CA ARG A 98 16.30 -11.42 -0.62
C ARG A 98 14.96 -11.55 -1.31
N ALA A 99 14.89 -12.40 -2.33
CA ALA A 99 13.65 -12.67 -3.08
C ALA A 99 12.69 -13.57 -2.29
N GLU A 100 12.11 -13.04 -1.20
CA GLU A 100 11.12 -13.71 -0.35
C GLU A 100 9.97 -12.73 -0.04
N ALA A 101 8.73 -13.19 -0.15
CA ALA A 101 7.53 -12.41 0.18
C ALA A 101 6.81 -12.99 1.39
N TYR A 102 6.09 -12.12 2.11
CA TYR A 102 5.28 -12.49 3.27
C TYR A 102 3.83 -12.06 3.03
N PHE A 103 2.91 -12.99 3.16
CA PHE A 103 1.48 -12.74 2.98
C PHE A 103 0.65 -13.55 3.97
N TRP A 104 -0.61 -13.16 4.15
CA TRP A 104 -1.56 -13.89 4.97
C TRP A 104 -2.34 -14.89 4.13
N HIS A 105 -2.50 -16.11 4.62
CA HIS A 105 -3.48 -17.06 4.11
C HIS A 105 -4.35 -17.52 5.29
N GLY A 106 -5.57 -16.98 5.35
CA GLY A 106 -6.41 -17.11 6.54
C GLY A 106 -5.70 -16.55 7.78
N ARG A 107 -5.42 -17.40 8.77
CA ARG A 107 -4.72 -17.02 10.01
C ARG A 107 -3.21 -17.24 9.97
N GLU A 108 -2.67 -17.71 8.84
CA GLU A 108 -1.27 -18.08 8.72
C GLU A 108 -0.48 -16.98 8.03
N LEU A 109 0.62 -16.55 8.66
CA LEU A 109 1.64 -15.73 7.99
C LEU A 109 2.58 -16.66 7.25
N VAL A 110 2.57 -16.57 5.92
CA VAL A 110 3.34 -17.42 5.02
C VAL A 110 4.53 -16.64 4.48
N ALA A 111 5.73 -17.17 4.64
CA ALA A 111 6.92 -16.78 3.90
C ALA A 111 7.02 -17.62 2.62
N LEU A 112 7.23 -16.96 1.48
CA LEU A 112 7.32 -17.57 0.16
C LEU A 112 8.63 -17.15 -0.51
N ASP A 113 9.49 -18.12 -0.82
CA ASP A 113 10.65 -17.90 -1.67
C ASP A 113 10.18 -17.68 -3.12
N LEU A 114 10.48 -16.50 -3.68
CA LEU A 114 9.99 -16.08 -5.00
C LEU A 114 10.69 -16.82 -6.16
N ARG A 115 11.76 -17.59 -5.88
CA ARG A 115 12.52 -18.35 -6.86
C ARG A 115 12.15 -19.83 -6.81
N SER A 116 12.28 -20.44 -5.63
CA SER A 116 12.05 -21.87 -5.40
C SER A 116 10.58 -22.24 -5.21
N LEU A 117 9.73 -21.26 -4.84
CA LEU A 117 8.34 -21.43 -4.43
C LEU A 117 8.15 -22.19 -3.11
N GLU A 118 9.22 -22.39 -2.35
CA GLU A 118 9.12 -22.97 -1.00
C GLU A 118 8.32 -22.04 -0.08
N GLN A 119 7.41 -22.63 0.69
CA GLN A 119 6.56 -21.91 1.64
C GLN A 119 6.83 -22.36 3.07
N ARG A 120 6.89 -21.40 3.99
CA ARG A 120 7.08 -21.63 5.44
C ARG A 120 6.05 -20.83 6.22
N ILE A 121 5.39 -21.46 7.18
CA ILE A 121 4.49 -20.75 8.11
C ILE A 121 5.35 -20.16 9.22
N LEU A 122 5.34 -18.84 9.36
CA LEU A 122 6.10 -18.13 10.40
C LEU A 122 5.26 -17.84 11.65
N HIS A 123 3.97 -17.58 11.47
CA HIS A 123 3.07 -17.21 12.57
C HIS A 123 1.65 -17.71 12.30
N ARG A 124 0.89 -17.94 13.38
CA ARG A 124 -0.56 -18.18 13.33
C ARG A 124 -1.29 -17.25 14.28
N THR A 125 -2.17 -16.42 13.74
CA THR A 125 -2.93 -15.45 14.52
C THR A 125 -3.89 -16.16 15.49
N PRO A 126 -3.86 -15.85 16.80
CA PRO A 126 -4.75 -16.48 17.78
C PRO A 126 -6.23 -16.23 17.49
N GLU A 127 -7.11 -17.16 17.87
CA GLU A 127 -8.55 -17.14 17.55
C GLU A 127 -9.28 -15.86 17.97
N MET A 128 -8.84 -15.22 19.06
CA MET A 128 -9.43 -13.97 19.56
C MET A 128 -9.20 -12.75 18.64
N PHE A 129 -8.31 -12.85 17.65
CA PHE A 129 -8.00 -11.80 16.68
C PHE A 129 -8.54 -12.16 15.29
N GLY A 130 -8.63 -11.17 14.40
CA GLY A 130 -8.99 -11.37 12.99
C GLY A 130 -8.03 -12.30 12.23
N ALA A 131 -8.45 -12.74 11.05
CA ALA A 131 -7.63 -13.58 10.17
C ALA A 131 -6.58 -12.73 9.43
N GLY A 132 -5.47 -12.45 10.12
CA GLY A 132 -4.34 -11.68 9.57
C GLY A 132 -4.40 -10.18 9.84
N GLY A 133 -3.59 -9.43 9.12
CA GLY A 133 -3.52 -7.97 9.18
C GLY A 133 -2.37 -7.40 8.35
N THR A 134 -1.74 -6.31 8.78
CA THR A 134 -0.65 -5.70 7.97
C THR A 134 0.64 -6.49 8.09
N THR A 135 1.47 -6.52 7.05
CA THR A 135 2.86 -7.00 7.12
C THR A 135 3.81 -5.99 6.48
N ASN A 136 4.99 -5.81 7.05
CA ASN A 136 6.08 -5.07 6.43
C ASN A 136 7.43 -5.53 7.00
N VAL A 137 8.50 -5.52 6.20
CA VAL A 137 9.78 -6.18 6.54
C VAL A 137 10.83 -5.14 6.87
N THR A 138 11.54 -5.30 7.98
CA THR A 138 12.62 -4.40 8.40
C THR A 138 13.68 -4.24 7.31
N ALA A 139 14.33 -3.07 7.24
CA ALA A 139 15.35 -2.73 6.24
C ALA A 139 16.47 -3.78 6.06
N ASP A 140 16.82 -4.50 7.13
CA ASP A 140 17.84 -5.56 7.13
C ASP A 140 17.31 -6.94 6.68
N GLY A 141 16.00 -7.05 6.45
CA GLY A 141 15.32 -8.30 6.09
C GLY A 141 15.20 -9.32 7.22
N ALA A 142 15.60 -8.98 8.45
CA ALA A 142 15.68 -9.93 9.55
C ALA A 142 14.33 -10.22 10.20
N HIS A 143 13.40 -9.27 10.15
CA HIS A 143 12.09 -9.41 10.77
C HIS A 143 10.96 -8.94 9.85
N VAL A 144 9.86 -9.71 9.85
CA VAL A 144 8.58 -9.24 9.37
C VAL A 144 7.79 -8.70 10.55
N MET A 145 7.40 -7.43 10.46
CA MET A 145 6.53 -6.75 11.41
C MET A 145 5.10 -7.01 11.00
N ILE A 146 4.29 -7.49 11.94
CA ILE A 146 2.88 -7.76 11.71
C ILE A 146 2.01 -7.02 12.71
N SER A 147 0.80 -6.65 12.29
CA SER A 147 -0.25 -6.22 13.24
C SER A 147 -1.57 -6.88 12.96
N TYR A 148 -2.35 -7.09 14.02
CA TYR A 148 -3.72 -7.57 13.95
C TYR A 148 -4.51 -7.10 15.16
N SER A 149 -5.84 -7.14 15.03
CA SER A 149 -6.78 -6.56 15.99
C SER A 149 -7.87 -7.57 16.38
N GLU A 150 -8.42 -7.40 17.58
CA GLU A 150 -9.43 -8.29 18.19
C GLU A 150 -10.60 -8.51 17.24
N ASP A 151 -11.06 -9.76 17.11
CA ASP A 151 -12.24 -10.07 16.30
C ASP A 151 -13.51 -9.74 17.10
N LEU A 152 -14.21 -8.69 16.65
CA LEU A 152 -15.46 -8.22 17.26
C LEU A 152 -16.69 -8.52 16.39
N SER A 153 -16.57 -9.37 15.36
CA SER A 153 -17.65 -9.72 14.44
C SER A 153 -18.87 -10.34 15.13
N HIS A 154 -18.67 -10.95 16.30
CA HIS A 154 -19.74 -11.47 17.15
C HIS A 154 -20.60 -10.38 17.82
N ARG A 155 -20.13 -9.13 17.87
CA ARG A 155 -20.84 -8.00 18.52
C ARG A 155 -21.67 -7.18 17.54
N PHE A 156 -21.21 -7.05 16.30
CA PHE A 156 -21.86 -6.30 15.24
C PHE A 156 -21.36 -6.76 13.88
N ARG A 157 -22.15 -6.51 12.84
CA ARG A 157 -21.79 -6.87 11.46
C ARG A 157 -20.55 -6.08 11.02
N MET A 158 -19.57 -6.79 10.48
CA MET A 158 -18.34 -6.23 9.93
C MET A 158 -18.14 -6.70 8.49
N ASP A 159 -17.73 -5.79 7.61
CA ASP A 159 -17.27 -6.06 6.25
C ASP A 159 -16.34 -4.90 5.83
N MET A 160 -15.08 -4.99 6.25
CA MET A 160 -14.09 -3.94 5.96
C MET A 160 -13.64 -3.98 4.50
N GLY A 161 -13.70 -5.15 3.86
CA GLY A 161 -13.32 -5.33 2.47
C GLY A 161 -14.31 -4.73 1.47
N ASN A 162 -15.60 -4.77 1.80
CA ASN A 162 -16.67 -4.31 0.91
C ASN A 162 -17.50 -3.21 1.58
N GLY A 163 -17.10 -1.96 1.37
CA GLY A 163 -17.88 -0.79 1.79
C GLY A 163 -17.73 -0.39 3.25
N TYR A 164 -16.73 -0.91 3.97
CA TYR A 164 -16.38 -0.48 5.34
C TYR A 164 -17.52 -0.61 6.35
N VAL A 165 -18.28 -1.71 6.30
CA VAL A 165 -19.39 -1.97 7.23
C VAL A 165 -18.84 -2.23 8.62
N GLY A 166 -19.39 -1.55 9.64
CA GLY A 166 -18.97 -1.68 11.03
C GLY A 166 -17.72 -0.87 11.38
N PHE A 167 -17.18 -0.06 10.46
CA PHE A 167 -15.93 0.69 10.63
C PHE A 167 -15.94 1.63 11.85
N ARG A 168 -17.04 2.37 12.05
CA ARG A 168 -17.18 3.27 13.20
C ARG A 168 -17.39 2.50 14.49
N GLU A 169 -18.24 1.48 14.48
CA GLU A 169 -18.53 0.62 15.64
C GLU A 169 -17.28 -0.11 16.13
N TYR A 170 -16.47 -0.62 15.20
CA TYR A 170 -15.21 -1.28 15.49
C TYR A 170 -14.20 -0.33 16.14
N TRP A 171 -14.00 0.85 15.55
CA TRP A 171 -13.16 1.90 16.16
C TRP A 171 -13.65 2.28 17.58
N GLN A 172 -14.96 2.53 17.75
CA GLN A 172 -15.56 2.89 19.05
C GLN A 172 -15.41 1.78 20.09
N ALA A 173 -15.40 0.52 19.66
CA ALA A 173 -15.27 -0.63 20.55
C ALA A 173 -13.85 -0.79 21.13
N ARG A 174 -12.86 -0.05 20.61
CA ARG A 174 -11.47 -0.05 21.09
C ARG A 174 -10.89 -1.48 21.18
N PRO A 175 -10.81 -2.17 20.03
CA PRO A 175 -10.32 -3.55 19.97
C PRO A 175 -8.91 -3.62 20.56
N LEU A 176 -8.59 -4.75 21.19
CA LEU A 176 -7.19 -5.03 21.51
C LEU A 176 -6.42 -5.22 20.19
N SER A 177 -5.36 -4.45 19.99
CA SER A 177 -4.47 -4.59 18.83
C SER A 177 -3.04 -4.82 19.26
N ARG A 178 -2.29 -5.54 18.43
CA ARG A 178 -0.89 -5.89 18.68
C ARG A 178 -0.02 -5.61 17.47
N ILE A 179 1.21 -5.21 17.75
CA ILE A 179 2.32 -5.24 16.78
C ILE A 179 3.31 -6.29 17.28
N LEU A 180 3.64 -7.24 16.40
CA LEU A 180 4.61 -8.29 16.66
C LEU A 180 5.80 -8.14 15.73
N ARG A 181 6.98 -8.46 16.25
CA ARG A 181 8.20 -8.70 15.50
C ARG A 181 8.35 -10.21 15.33
N VAL A 182 8.40 -10.69 14.09
CA VAL A 182 8.58 -12.12 13.77
C VAL A 182 9.87 -12.30 12.97
N SER A 183 10.76 -13.17 13.45
CA SER A 183 12.01 -13.54 12.78
C SER A 183 11.74 -14.20 11.43
N THR A 184 12.35 -13.69 10.36
CA THR A 184 12.23 -14.29 9.02
C THR A 184 13.02 -15.59 8.87
N ALA A 185 13.92 -15.88 9.82
CA ALA A 185 14.74 -17.08 9.80
C ALA A 185 13.97 -18.30 10.34
N ASP A 186 13.35 -18.16 11.52
CA ASP A 186 12.81 -19.29 12.29
C ASP A 186 11.38 -19.08 12.81
N GLY A 187 10.77 -17.93 12.56
CA GLY A 187 9.42 -17.61 13.05
C GLY A 187 9.35 -17.30 14.55
N SER A 188 10.49 -17.16 15.25
CA SER A 188 10.47 -16.68 16.64
C SER A 188 9.86 -15.28 16.71
N GLU A 189 9.01 -15.05 17.71
CA GLU A 189 8.16 -13.86 17.74
C GLU A 189 8.13 -13.17 19.10
N GLU A 190 7.85 -11.86 19.04
CA GLU A 190 7.71 -11.01 20.22
C GLU A 190 6.66 -9.93 19.99
N ILE A 191 5.78 -9.72 20.98
CA ILE A 191 4.90 -8.55 21.00
C ILE A 191 5.72 -7.33 21.39
N VAL A 192 5.84 -6.37 20.46
CA VAL A 192 6.60 -5.13 20.68
C VAL A 192 5.70 -3.96 21.09
N HIS A 193 4.41 -4.01 20.74
CA HIS A 193 3.42 -3.04 21.18
C HIS A 193 2.02 -3.67 21.28
N GLU A 194 1.24 -3.22 22.25
CA GLU A 194 -0.16 -3.60 22.48
C GLU A 194 -0.94 -2.36 22.96
N ASP A 195 -2.12 -2.13 22.41
CA ASP A 195 -3.02 -1.04 22.85
C ASP A 195 -4.51 -1.42 22.63
N ARG A 196 -5.41 -0.72 23.32
CA ARG A 196 -6.85 -0.71 23.07
C ARG A 196 -7.23 0.44 22.14
N SER A 197 -6.70 0.33 20.93
CA SER A 197 -6.95 1.21 19.79
C SER A 197 -6.81 0.34 18.54
N TRP A 198 -7.61 0.58 17.51
CA TRP A 198 -7.47 -0.17 16.26
C TRP A 198 -6.15 0.21 15.59
N ILE A 199 -5.15 -0.67 15.63
CA ILE A 199 -3.85 -0.44 14.97
C ILE A 199 -3.89 -0.90 13.51
N GLY A 200 -3.32 -0.09 12.62
CA GLY A 200 -3.09 -0.40 11.21
C GLY A 200 -1.82 0.24 10.68
N HIS A 201 -1.63 0.20 9.35
CA HIS A 201 -0.52 0.84 8.63
C HIS A 201 0.87 0.64 9.28
N VAL A 202 1.20 -0.58 9.69
CA VAL A 202 2.57 -0.88 10.14
C VAL A 202 3.52 -0.82 8.95
N ASN A 203 4.32 0.24 8.89
CA ASN A 203 5.29 0.49 7.82
C ASN A 203 6.68 0.64 8.43
N THR A 204 7.60 -0.26 8.14
CA THR A 204 8.99 -0.16 8.61
C THR A 204 9.78 0.84 7.75
N SER A 205 10.78 1.48 8.35
CA SER A 205 11.68 2.35 7.61
C SER A 205 12.49 1.53 6.61
N PRO A 206 12.65 1.99 5.35
CA PRO A 206 13.45 1.30 4.35
C PRO A 206 14.96 1.30 4.66
N ASN A 207 15.44 2.18 5.55
CA ASN A 207 16.88 2.31 5.86
C ASN A 207 17.21 2.13 7.35
N HIS A 208 16.23 2.21 8.25
CA HIS A 208 16.44 2.07 9.69
C HIS A 208 15.70 0.84 10.22
N PRO A 209 16.37 -0.32 10.40
CA PRO A 209 15.68 -1.58 10.74
C PRO A 209 15.03 -1.59 12.13
N HIS A 210 15.33 -0.59 12.97
CA HIS A 210 14.76 -0.41 14.30
C HIS A 210 13.57 0.55 14.31
N LEU A 211 13.23 1.21 13.20
CA LEU A 211 12.15 2.20 13.14
C LEU A 211 10.98 1.69 12.31
N LEU A 212 9.77 1.92 12.80
CA LEU A 212 8.54 1.76 12.04
C LEU A 212 7.52 2.82 12.42
N THR A 213 6.63 3.13 11.49
CA THR A 213 5.40 3.86 11.78
C THR A 213 4.23 2.89 11.90
N PHE A 214 3.24 3.28 12.69
CA PHE A 214 1.92 2.67 12.74
C PHE A 214 0.88 3.76 12.97
N CYS A 215 -0.39 3.39 12.89
CA CYS A 215 -1.48 4.32 13.12
C CYS A 215 -2.54 3.80 14.08
N HIS A 216 -3.38 4.72 14.53
CA HIS A 216 -4.72 4.39 14.99
C HIS A 216 -5.69 4.56 13.80
N GLU A 217 -6.29 3.45 13.37
CA GLU A 217 -7.36 3.41 12.38
C GLU A 217 -8.68 3.90 12.94
N GLY A 218 -9.55 4.37 12.07
CA GLY A 218 -10.88 4.85 12.42
C GLY A 218 -11.37 5.96 11.51
N PRO A 219 -12.60 6.47 11.73
CA PRO A 219 -13.11 7.59 10.96
C PRO A 219 -12.17 8.78 11.11
N TRP A 220 -11.68 9.32 9.99
CA TRP A 220 -10.67 10.39 9.97
C TRP A 220 -11.02 11.56 10.91
N HIS A 221 -12.31 11.85 11.09
CA HIS A 221 -12.79 12.94 11.96
C HIS A 221 -12.88 12.65 13.46
N LEU A 222 -12.61 11.40 13.84
CA LEU A 222 -12.68 10.94 15.23
C LEU A 222 -11.34 10.40 15.73
N VAL A 223 -10.39 10.13 14.82
CA VAL A 223 -9.02 9.79 15.16
C VAL A 223 -8.31 11.06 15.65
N ASP A 224 -7.76 11.03 16.86
CA ASP A 224 -7.11 12.16 17.51
C ASP A 224 -5.70 12.41 16.98
N HIS A 225 -4.98 11.34 16.64
CA HIS A 225 -3.63 11.39 16.12
C HIS A 225 -3.33 10.16 15.27
N ARG A 226 -2.77 10.38 14.07
CA ARG A 226 -2.58 9.33 13.09
C ARG A 226 -1.17 8.72 13.07
N ILE A 227 -0.12 9.53 13.05
CA ILE A 227 1.24 9.07 12.72
C ILE A 227 2.05 8.80 13.99
N TRP A 228 2.21 7.52 14.34
CA TRP A 228 3.00 7.10 15.49
C TRP A 228 4.29 6.45 15.03
N LEU A 229 5.42 6.82 15.64
CA LEU A 229 6.70 6.14 15.46
C LEU A 229 6.93 5.18 16.62
N LEU A 230 7.31 3.94 16.33
CA LEU A 230 7.81 2.95 17.28
C LEU A 230 9.29 2.69 17.01
N ASP A 231 10.14 2.90 18.02
CA ASP A 231 11.55 2.49 18.01
C ASP A 231 11.68 1.11 18.69
N LEU A 232 12.14 0.10 17.95
CA LEU A 232 12.29 -1.27 18.42
C LEU A 232 13.45 -1.46 19.41
N THR A 233 14.36 -0.49 19.51
CA THR A 233 15.54 -0.53 20.40
C THR A 233 15.11 -0.45 21.86
N ASP A 234 14.22 0.50 22.18
CA ASP A 234 13.75 0.77 23.54
C ASP A 234 12.22 0.71 23.70
N ARG A 235 11.49 0.46 22.59
CA ARG A 235 10.02 0.42 22.51
C ARG A 235 9.36 1.76 22.84
N SER A 236 10.09 2.86 22.65
CA SER A 236 9.52 4.19 22.75
C SER A 236 8.52 4.42 21.62
N ILE A 237 7.44 5.14 21.96
CA ILE A 237 6.37 5.51 21.05
C ILE A 237 6.26 7.02 21.06
N THR A 238 6.41 7.62 19.88
CA THR A 238 6.42 9.08 19.71
C THR A 238 5.33 9.50 18.73
N LYS A 239 4.59 10.56 19.08
CA LYS A 239 3.68 11.24 18.16
C LYS A 239 4.50 12.05 17.16
N ILE A 240 4.46 11.66 15.89
CA ILE A 240 5.09 12.40 14.81
C ILE A 240 4.01 13.24 14.12
N ARG A 241 4.31 14.52 13.87
CA ARG A 241 3.37 15.51 13.30
C ARG A 241 2.00 15.49 14.00
N PRO A 242 1.85 16.20 15.14
CA PRO A 242 0.56 16.33 15.82
C PRO A 242 -0.57 16.79 14.88
N THR A 243 -1.74 16.17 14.97
CA THR A 243 -2.92 16.58 14.20
C THR A 243 -3.59 17.80 14.86
N ALA A 244 -3.75 18.91 14.12
CA ALA A 244 -4.41 20.09 14.67
C ALA A 244 -5.93 19.90 14.71
N GLU A 245 -6.61 20.74 15.50
CA GLU A 245 -8.07 20.70 15.57
C GLU A 245 -8.69 20.99 14.20
N GLY A 246 -9.61 20.12 13.77
CA GLY A 246 -10.28 20.23 12.47
C GLY A 246 -9.55 19.51 11.33
N GLU A 247 -8.27 19.21 11.48
CA GLU A 247 -7.47 18.52 10.46
C GLU A 247 -7.73 17.01 10.41
N ARG A 248 -7.43 16.43 9.25
CA ARG A 248 -7.54 15.01 8.94
C ARG A 248 -6.23 14.60 8.28
N VAL A 249 -5.48 13.68 8.87
CA VAL A 249 -4.20 13.19 8.35
C VAL A 249 -4.26 11.68 8.22
N GLY A 250 -3.69 11.14 7.14
CA GLY A 250 -3.70 9.71 6.87
C GLY A 250 -2.86 9.32 5.68
N HIS A 251 -2.93 8.02 5.38
CA HIS A 251 -2.16 7.37 4.32
C HIS A 251 -0.66 7.66 4.42
N GLU A 252 -0.13 7.66 5.64
CA GLU A 252 1.28 7.87 5.90
C GLU A 252 2.14 6.72 5.35
N TYR A 253 3.30 7.07 4.77
CA TYR A 253 4.27 6.16 4.18
C TYR A 253 5.70 6.67 4.32
N TRP A 254 6.69 5.79 4.29
CA TRP A 254 8.10 6.18 4.27
C TRP A 254 8.53 6.58 2.87
N LEU A 255 9.27 7.69 2.77
CA LEU A 255 10.01 8.01 1.54
C LEU A 255 11.21 7.07 1.40
N ARG A 256 11.71 6.88 0.17
CA ARG A 256 12.78 5.91 -0.14
C ARG A 256 14.04 6.12 0.69
N GLY A 257 14.36 7.37 1.04
CA GLY A 257 15.51 7.72 1.88
C GLY A 257 15.39 7.26 3.33
N GLY A 258 14.22 6.81 3.79
CA GLY A 258 13.99 6.31 5.15
C GLY A 258 14.10 7.35 6.26
N GLU A 259 14.35 8.61 5.92
CA GLU A 259 14.42 9.73 6.87
C GLU A 259 13.05 10.41 7.06
N TYR A 260 12.22 10.44 6.02
CA TYR A 260 10.98 11.20 5.98
C TYR A 260 9.77 10.28 5.86
N ILE A 261 8.69 10.70 6.52
CA ILE A 261 7.36 10.10 6.45
C ILE A 261 6.49 11.07 5.66
N GLY A 262 6.06 10.67 4.46
CA GLY A 262 5.08 11.38 3.65
C GLY A 262 3.66 11.09 4.13
N TYR A 263 2.77 12.06 3.98
CA TYR A 263 1.36 11.95 4.33
C TYR A 263 0.55 13.01 3.58
N HIS A 264 -0.77 12.87 3.59
CA HIS A 264 -1.67 13.89 3.08
C HIS A 264 -2.86 14.06 4.02
N GLY A 265 -3.64 15.09 3.74
CA GLY A 265 -4.77 15.41 4.59
C GLY A 265 -5.62 16.55 4.08
N TRP A 266 -6.55 16.95 4.94
CA TRP A 266 -7.46 18.06 4.72
C TRP A 266 -7.50 18.92 5.98
N SER A 267 -7.44 20.24 5.79
CA SER A 267 -7.61 21.19 6.89
C SER A 267 -9.09 21.53 7.14
N GLY A 268 -9.96 21.25 6.18
CA GLY A 268 -11.42 21.36 6.32
C GLY A 268 -12.09 20.08 6.82
N LEU A 269 -13.12 20.23 7.66
CA LEU A 269 -13.90 19.11 8.23
C LEU A 269 -14.65 18.27 7.18
N ASP A 270 -15.01 18.89 6.07
CA ASP A 270 -15.71 18.31 4.92
C ASP A 270 -14.75 17.80 3.84
N GLN A 271 -13.46 17.62 4.20
CA GLN A 271 -12.38 17.28 3.27
C GLN A 271 -12.14 18.37 2.21
N SER A 272 -12.37 19.64 2.58
CA SER A 272 -11.86 20.79 1.84
C SER A 272 -10.39 21.06 2.15
N ASP A 273 -9.77 21.88 1.29
CA ASP A 273 -8.41 22.40 1.50
C ASP A 273 -7.38 21.28 1.69
N PRO A 274 -7.18 20.44 0.65
CA PRO A 274 -6.24 19.33 0.70
C PRO A 274 -4.81 19.84 0.82
N PHE A 275 -3.96 19.06 1.46
CA PHE A 275 -2.53 19.31 1.55
C PHE A 275 -1.76 18.00 1.45
N HIS A 276 -0.49 18.11 1.07
CA HIS A 276 0.48 17.04 1.19
C HIS A 276 1.71 17.55 1.92
N GLY A 277 2.36 16.67 2.67
CA GLY A 277 3.58 17.01 3.34
C GLY A 277 4.41 15.79 3.71
N ALA A 278 5.53 16.11 4.33
CA ALA A 278 6.39 15.13 4.95
C ALA A 278 7.00 15.69 6.23
N VAL A 279 7.47 14.80 7.07
CA VAL A 279 8.14 15.13 8.32
C VAL A 279 9.26 14.14 8.54
N ARG A 280 10.40 14.59 9.07
CA ARG A 280 11.47 13.67 9.43
C ARG A 280 11.01 12.77 10.58
N TYR A 281 11.53 11.54 10.66
CA TYR A 281 11.09 10.58 11.67
C TYR A 281 11.25 11.07 13.11
N ASP A 282 12.17 12.01 13.37
CA ASP A 282 12.38 12.60 14.70
C ASP A 282 11.42 13.77 15.00
N GLY A 283 10.45 14.02 14.11
CA GLY A 283 9.48 15.11 14.22
C GLY A 283 10.02 16.48 13.83
N THR A 284 11.27 16.56 13.37
CA THR A 284 11.87 17.80 12.85
C THR A 284 11.64 17.95 11.35
N ASP A 285 12.01 19.11 10.80
CA ASP A 285 11.98 19.40 9.37
C ASP A 285 10.64 19.05 8.69
N GLN A 286 9.55 19.39 9.37
CA GLN A 286 8.20 19.27 8.82
C GLN A 286 8.04 20.26 7.67
N TRP A 287 7.54 19.76 6.55
CA TRP A 287 7.18 20.56 5.40
C TRP A 287 5.82 20.12 4.87
N GLU A 288 4.93 21.08 4.64
CA GLU A 288 3.58 20.86 4.10
C GLU A 288 3.25 21.98 3.12
N ALA A 289 2.49 21.65 2.09
CA ALA A 289 1.96 22.63 1.15
C ALA A 289 0.51 22.29 0.79
N PRO A 290 -0.36 23.31 0.61
CA PRO A 290 -1.70 23.10 0.11
C PRO A 290 -1.65 22.57 -1.32
N LEU A 291 -2.63 21.74 -1.66
CA LEU A 291 -2.86 21.26 -3.02
C LEU A 291 -4.10 21.95 -3.59
N VAL A 292 -4.08 22.21 -4.90
CA VAL A 292 -5.24 22.76 -5.62
C VAL A 292 -6.24 21.67 -6.03
N GLU A 293 -5.81 20.40 -6.02
CA GLU A 293 -6.63 19.23 -6.36
C GLU A 293 -6.34 18.09 -5.36
N SER A 294 -7.38 17.29 -5.07
CA SER A 294 -7.31 16.20 -4.09
C SER A 294 -7.20 14.83 -4.78
N SER A 295 -6.54 13.90 -4.11
CA SER A 295 -6.49 12.48 -4.46
C SER A 295 -6.88 11.60 -3.28
N MET A 296 -7.35 10.39 -3.56
CA MET A 296 -7.63 9.39 -2.54
C MET A 296 -6.32 8.85 -1.96
N HIS A 297 -5.35 8.57 -2.83
CA HIS A 297 -4.03 8.08 -2.44
C HIS A 297 -2.95 8.93 -3.11
N TYR A 298 -1.84 9.05 -2.41
CA TYR A 298 -0.62 9.69 -2.88
C TYR A 298 0.55 8.76 -2.63
N HIS A 299 1.54 8.84 -3.51
CA HIS A 299 2.83 8.20 -3.30
C HIS A 299 3.95 9.09 -3.83
N SER A 300 5.11 9.01 -3.19
CA SER A 300 6.31 9.71 -3.61
C SER A 300 7.56 8.95 -3.19
N ARG A 301 8.62 9.09 -3.99
CA ARG A 301 9.94 8.53 -3.67
C ARG A 301 10.70 9.45 -2.72
N ASP A 302 10.54 10.76 -2.91
CA ASP A 302 11.21 11.84 -2.22
C ASP A 302 10.25 13.03 -2.02
N LEU A 303 10.80 14.19 -1.64
CA LEU A 303 10.03 15.40 -1.35
C LEU A 303 9.71 16.23 -2.59
N ASP A 304 10.32 15.90 -3.74
CA ASP A 304 10.31 16.78 -4.90
C ASP A 304 9.12 16.50 -5.81
N THR A 305 8.64 15.26 -5.84
CA THR A 305 7.54 14.84 -6.72
C THR A 305 6.55 13.95 -5.98
N ILE A 306 5.26 14.27 -6.09
CA ILE A 306 4.17 13.42 -5.60
C ILE A 306 3.26 13.01 -6.76
N VAL A 307 2.77 11.77 -6.72
CA VAL A 307 1.80 11.23 -7.67
C VAL A 307 0.52 10.91 -6.92
N GLY A 308 -0.63 11.23 -7.51
CA GLY A 308 -1.95 11.01 -6.93
C GLY A 308 -2.94 10.46 -7.94
N ASP A 309 -3.97 9.77 -7.46
CA ASP A 309 -4.99 9.09 -8.26
C ASP A 309 -6.35 9.80 -8.35
N GLY A 310 -6.39 11.07 -7.94
CA GLY A 310 -7.62 11.85 -7.97
C GLY A 310 -8.71 11.20 -7.12
N THR A 311 -9.97 11.38 -7.53
CA THR A 311 -11.12 10.88 -6.78
C THR A 311 -12.01 10.01 -7.65
N LYS A 312 -12.97 9.32 -7.03
CA LYS A 312 -13.97 8.54 -7.76
C LYS A 312 -14.75 9.38 -8.79
N THR A 313 -14.97 10.66 -8.52
CA THR A 313 -15.66 11.60 -9.41
C THR A 313 -14.73 12.36 -10.33
N ASN A 314 -13.43 12.39 -10.03
CA ASN A 314 -12.37 12.96 -10.87
C ASN A 314 -11.20 11.96 -11.02
N PRO A 315 -11.36 10.87 -11.80
CA PRO A 315 -10.43 9.75 -11.86
C PRO A 315 -9.21 10.08 -12.76
N GLN A 316 -8.26 10.81 -12.19
CA GLN A 316 -7.07 11.33 -12.85
C GLN A 316 -5.81 10.83 -12.16
N LEU A 317 -4.85 10.34 -12.95
CA LEU A 317 -3.48 10.13 -12.51
C LEU A 317 -2.74 11.45 -12.71
N MET A 318 -2.28 12.03 -11.61
CA MET A 318 -1.72 13.37 -11.56
C MET A 318 -0.34 13.37 -10.92
N ILE A 319 0.48 14.36 -11.29
CA ILE A 319 1.80 14.61 -10.71
C ILE A 319 1.93 16.06 -10.29
N TRP A 320 2.56 16.29 -9.14
CA TRP A 320 2.95 17.61 -8.66
C TRP A 320 4.46 17.66 -8.46
N ARG A 321 5.03 18.85 -8.63
CA ARG A 321 6.45 19.12 -8.40
C ARG A 321 6.60 20.18 -7.32
N ARG A 322 7.43 19.92 -6.31
CA ARG A 322 7.72 20.89 -5.26
C ARG A 322 8.53 22.05 -5.83
N GLU A 323 8.13 23.28 -5.51
CA GLU A 323 8.80 24.52 -5.87
C GLU A 323 8.89 25.43 -4.63
N GLY A 324 9.98 25.28 -3.86
CA GLY A 324 10.17 25.98 -2.59
C GLY A 324 9.17 25.52 -1.53
N ASP A 325 8.27 26.44 -1.15
CA ASP A 325 7.25 26.24 -0.10
C ASP A 325 5.86 25.88 -0.66
N ALA A 326 5.78 25.55 -1.95
CA ALA A 326 4.54 25.18 -2.61
C ALA A 326 4.74 23.98 -3.55
N PHE A 327 3.62 23.41 -4.00
CA PHE A 327 3.61 22.52 -5.15
C PHE A 327 3.17 23.28 -6.41
N SER A 328 3.88 23.02 -7.50
CA SER A 328 3.45 23.29 -8.87
C SER A 328 2.63 22.10 -9.37
N GLY A 329 1.58 22.39 -10.14
CA GLY A 329 0.63 21.38 -10.63
C GLY A 329 -0.70 21.36 -9.85
N PRO A 330 -1.51 20.30 -10.00
CA PRO A 330 -1.17 19.07 -10.71
C PRO A 330 -0.99 19.24 -12.20
N ARG A 331 -0.22 18.33 -12.79
CA ARG A 331 -0.23 18.03 -14.21
C ARG A 331 -0.87 16.67 -14.44
N LEU A 332 -1.65 16.55 -15.51
CA LEU A 332 -2.37 15.32 -15.84
C LEU A 332 -1.48 14.36 -16.61
N ILE A 333 -1.36 13.12 -16.12
CA ILE A 333 -0.69 12.02 -16.83
C ILE A 333 -1.72 11.22 -17.63
N HIS A 334 -2.81 10.78 -16.97
CA HIS A 334 -3.78 9.88 -17.57
C HIS A 334 -5.16 9.97 -16.90
N ARG A 335 -6.24 9.74 -17.63
CA ARG A 335 -7.57 9.50 -17.04
C ARG A 335 -7.81 8.00 -16.88
N HIS A 336 -7.44 7.46 -15.72
CA HIS A 336 -7.44 6.02 -15.46
C HIS A 336 -8.85 5.42 -15.35
N ARG A 337 -9.91 6.20 -15.07
CA ARG A 337 -11.32 5.75 -15.00
C ARG A 337 -11.56 4.55 -14.05
N GLY A 338 -10.76 4.46 -12.98
CA GLY A 338 -10.89 3.44 -11.94
C GLY A 338 -12.16 3.66 -11.11
N SER A 339 -12.86 2.59 -10.75
CA SER A 339 -14.14 2.67 -10.05
C SER A 339 -14.04 2.90 -8.54
N PHE A 340 -12.88 2.56 -7.94
CA PHE A 340 -12.65 2.54 -6.50
C PHE A 340 -13.73 1.73 -5.74
N HIS A 341 -14.20 0.62 -6.32
CA HIS A 341 -15.27 -0.15 -5.69
C HIS A 341 -14.80 -1.02 -4.52
N THR A 342 -13.65 -1.66 -4.68
CA THR A 342 -12.93 -2.45 -3.67
C THR A 342 -11.45 -2.16 -3.79
N GLN A 343 -10.65 -2.51 -2.78
CA GLN A 343 -9.19 -2.26 -2.79
C GLN A 343 -8.52 -2.85 -4.04
N ALA A 344 -8.98 -4.01 -4.52
CA ALA A 344 -8.46 -4.65 -5.75
C ALA A 344 -8.65 -3.84 -7.04
N VAL A 345 -9.48 -2.80 -7.03
CA VAL A 345 -9.66 -1.86 -8.16
C VAL A 345 -9.45 -0.40 -7.75
N HIS A 346 -8.89 -0.17 -6.56
CA HIS A 346 -8.30 1.12 -6.23
C HIS A 346 -7.03 1.31 -7.07
N VAL A 347 -6.75 2.55 -7.43
CA VAL A 347 -5.67 2.87 -8.37
C VAL A 347 -4.30 2.71 -7.74
N HIS A 348 -4.15 3.18 -6.49
CA HIS A 348 -2.96 3.02 -5.66
C HIS A 348 -1.65 3.30 -6.42
N PRO A 349 -1.47 4.50 -7.00
CA PRO A 349 -0.30 4.78 -7.81
C PRO A 349 0.96 4.61 -6.96
N THR A 350 1.94 3.88 -7.48
CA THR A 350 3.24 3.67 -6.83
C THR A 350 4.33 4.06 -7.79
N VAL A 351 5.36 4.71 -7.27
CA VAL A 351 6.53 5.13 -8.06
C VAL A 351 7.58 4.02 -7.97
N SER A 352 8.24 3.69 -9.09
CA SER A 352 9.31 2.69 -9.15
C SER A 352 10.46 3.06 -8.18
N PRO A 353 11.31 2.09 -7.77
CA PRO A 353 12.47 2.39 -6.92
C PRO A 353 13.38 3.48 -7.50
N ASP A 354 13.61 3.47 -8.80
CA ASP A 354 14.41 4.49 -9.51
C ASP A 354 13.59 5.76 -9.80
N GLY A 355 12.27 5.67 -9.66
CA GLY A 355 11.26 6.71 -9.79
C GLY A 355 11.19 7.37 -11.16
N ASP A 356 11.41 6.55 -12.16
CA ASP A 356 11.22 6.78 -13.58
C ASP A 356 9.93 6.15 -14.11
N GLN A 357 9.21 5.37 -13.31
CA GLN A 357 7.94 4.75 -13.70
C GLN A 357 6.87 4.85 -12.60
N ILE A 358 5.61 4.81 -13.01
CA ILE A 358 4.43 4.78 -12.13
C ILE A 358 3.60 3.55 -12.47
N LEU A 359 3.42 2.67 -11.49
CA LEU A 359 2.50 1.54 -11.55
C LEU A 359 1.16 1.93 -10.94
N PHE A 360 0.08 1.53 -11.57
CA PHE A 360 -1.27 1.71 -11.04
C PHE A 360 -2.22 0.60 -11.49
N THR A 361 -3.35 0.47 -10.80
CA THR A 361 -4.44 -0.42 -11.17
C THR A 361 -5.61 0.36 -11.78
N SER A 362 -6.30 -0.21 -12.76
CA SER A 362 -7.56 0.34 -13.26
C SER A 362 -8.49 -0.74 -13.78
N ASP A 363 -9.79 -0.58 -13.53
CA ASP A 363 -10.87 -1.39 -14.09
C ASP A 363 -11.60 -0.73 -15.26
N SER A 364 -10.97 0.24 -15.92
CA SER A 364 -11.53 0.96 -17.08
C SER A 364 -12.00 0.08 -18.24
N ARG A 365 -11.53 -1.18 -18.29
CA ARG A 365 -11.89 -2.20 -19.28
C ARG A 365 -12.75 -3.34 -18.72
N GLY A 366 -13.33 -3.16 -17.53
CA GLY A 366 -14.29 -4.06 -16.91
C GLY A 366 -13.71 -4.99 -15.83
N TYR A 367 -12.40 -5.24 -15.84
CA TYR A 367 -11.67 -5.95 -14.78
C TYR A 367 -10.46 -5.12 -14.36
N GLY A 368 -10.01 -5.30 -13.12
CA GLY A 368 -8.78 -4.68 -12.62
C GLY A 368 -7.59 -5.17 -13.45
N ASN A 369 -6.83 -4.25 -14.02
CA ASN A 369 -5.60 -4.55 -14.73
C ASN A 369 -4.49 -3.64 -14.23
N LEU A 370 -3.25 -4.09 -14.39
CA LEU A 370 -2.05 -3.35 -14.07
C LEU A 370 -1.64 -2.48 -15.25
N TYR A 371 -1.22 -1.26 -14.95
CA TYR A 371 -0.73 -0.30 -15.92
C TYR A 371 0.56 0.32 -15.44
N LEU A 372 1.46 0.56 -16.38
CA LEU A 372 2.76 1.18 -16.16
C LEU A 372 2.91 2.36 -17.10
N VAL A 373 3.45 3.46 -16.58
CA VAL A 373 3.77 4.66 -17.35
C VAL A 373 5.13 5.18 -16.94
N ASP A 374 5.98 5.49 -17.90
CA ASP A 374 7.23 6.20 -17.62
C ASP A 374 6.88 7.61 -17.13
N VAL A 375 7.53 8.08 -16.07
CA VAL A 375 7.31 9.41 -15.50
C VAL A 375 7.58 10.46 -16.58
N PRO A 376 6.54 11.16 -17.06
CA PRO A 376 6.72 12.11 -18.15
C PRO A 376 7.46 13.36 -17.67
N ASP A 377 8.05 14.11 -18.62
CA ASP A 377 8.56 15.45 -18.32
C ASP A 377 7.40 16.32 -17.80
N PHE A 378 7.52 16.80 -16.57
CA PHE A 378 6.49 17.57 -15.88
C PHE A 378 6.01 18.77 -16.70
N ASP A 379 6.91 19.51 -17.33
CA ASP A 379 6.58 20.73 -18.06
C ASP A 379 5.96 20.44 -19.45
N SER A 380 5.99 19.17 -19.90
CA SER A 380 5.35 18.73 -21.14
C SER A 380 3.87 18.38 -20.96
N LEU A 381 3.42 18.16 -19.73
CA LEU A 381 2.07 17.71 -19.40
C LEU A 381 1.09 18.89 -19.33
N PRO A 382 -0.19 18.69 -19.70
CA PRO A 382 -1.22 19.70 -19.51
C PRO A 382 -1.60 19.84 -18.02
N GLU A 383 -2.22 20.97 -17.67
CA GLU A 383 -2.89 21.12 -16.37
C GLU A 383 -4.05 20.11 -16.27
N ALA A 384 -4.33 19.64 -15.04
CA ALA A 384 -5.32 18.59 -14.81
C ALA A 384 -6.78 19.06 -14.82
#